data_AF-A0A1F9BS50-F1
#
_entry.id   AF-A0A1F9BS50-F1
#
_cell.length_a   1.000
_cell.length_b   1.000
_cell.length_c   1.000
_cell.angle_alpha   90.00
_cell.angle_beta   90.00
_cell.angle_gamma   90.00
#
_symmetry.space_group_name_H-M   'P 1'
#
loop_
_entity.id
_entity.type
_entity.pdbx_description
1 polymer ?
#
loop_
_entity_poly.entity_id
_entity_poly.type
_entity_poly.pdbx_seq_one_letter_code
_entity_poly.pdbx_strand_id
1 'polypeptide(L)'
;MSDYYKGICYEPFPKPYDPSTANNTCIFYGSDIAYDPIAPLWGKSYTSSTGSSCDKCRNDLQTLKDMGVNLIRLYDWDARNNHWNFMNKCSELGIKILAPVSNWWLTDGWKLPNKLDLVKGLIKSFLNLPLSFGTDYHPAIAGIIIGNEPGLNGISTQRCIEFTNLYATAEAQYGGGVKLTRIPLGHPVDFSLYGGKYPCWGFWQPLIDSKSQWFVDRLFLAPQTYNGADYLFKNAEGSGKGYVELTYQQFKKPILFTEIGQDRTKDGYLETVKGQLTGCRTYSQKNPGQLLGTCYFEFADKVWMQGTSEGSFGACSHTDTILCTVTYGGKDFTHWEVDCTGDTLSPDALTQNPVYDVLVKS
;
A
#
# COMPACT_ATOMS: atom_id res chain seq x y z
N MET A 1 -3.42 -5.10 -23.88
CA MET A 1 -3.51 -6.13 -22.84
C MET A 1 -3.22 -5.41 -21.53
N SER A 2 -4.11 -5.44 -20.54
CA SER A 2 -3.74 -4.90 -19.21
C SER A 2 -2.93 -5.98 -18.51
N ASP A 3 -1.68 -5.67 -18.16
CA ASP A 3 -0.82 -6.60 -17.44
C ASP A 3 -1.40 -6.86 -16.04
N TYR A 4 -1.35 -8.11 -15.60
CA TYR A 4 -1.71 -8.51 -14.24
C TYR A 4 -0.81 -7.80 -13.22
N TYR A 5 -1.40 -7.18 -12.21
CA TYR A 5 -0.63 -6.64 -11.09
C TYR A 5 -0.19 -7.77 -10.15
N LYS A 6 1.09 -8.13 -10.24
CA LYS A 6 1.79 -8.97 -9.28
C LYS A 6 2.36 -8.05 -8.21
N GLY A 7 1.57 -7.84 -7.17
CA GLY A 7 1.87 -6.88 -6.12
C GLY A 7 2.30 -7.50 -4.79
N ILE A 8 2.80 -6.64 -3.91
CA ILE A 8 3.13 -6.98 -2.53
C ILE A 8 2.93 -5.78 -1.60
N CYS A 9 2.56 -6.04 -0.36
CA CYS A 9 2.52 -5.03 0.70
C CYS A 9 3.95 -4.71 1.18
N TYR A 10 4.25 -3.43 1.37
CA TYR A 10 5.60 -2.95 1.61
C TYR A 10 5.66 -2.01 2.81
N GLU A 11 6.15 -2.53 3.94
CA GLU A 11 6.42 -1.80 5.19
C GLU A 11 7.62 -2.40 5.98
N PRO A 12 8.77 -2.72 5.34
CA PRO A 12 9.88 -3.46 5.98
C PRO A 12 10.73 -2.59 6.94
N PHE A 13 10.12 -1.93 7.91
CA PHE A 13 10.86 -1.13 8.88
C PHE A 13 11.82 -2.00 9.71
N PRO A 14 13.09 -1.59 9.89
CA PRO A 14 14.01 -2.27 10.79
C PRO A 14 13.72 -1.92 12.25
N LYS A 15 14.33 -2.66 13.17
CA LYS A 15 14.42 -2.21 14.57
C LYS A 15 15.11 -0.83 14.62
N PRO A 16 14.68 0.08 15.52
CA PRO A 16 13.72 -0.12 16.60
C PRO A 16 12.30 0.39 16.27
N TYR A 17 11.86 0.36 15.00
CA TYR A 17 10.55 0.89 14.64
C TYR A 17 9.41 0.30 15.46
N ASP A 18 8.53 1.18 15.93
CA ASP A 18 7.27 0.86 16.61
C ASP A 18 6.22 1.90 16.18
N PRO A 19 5.09 1.50 15.56
CA PRO A 19 4.06 2.43 15.10
C PRO A 19 3.45 3.27 16.24
N SER A 20 3.46 2.78 17.48
CA SER A 20 2.90 3.50 18.64
C SER A 20 3.73 4.73 19.04
N THR A 21 5.01 4.76 18.66
CA THR A 21 5.94 5.85 18.98
C THR A 21 6.54 6.53 17.75
N ALA A 22 6.27 6.01 16.56
CA ALA A 22 6.77 6.50 15.27
C ALA A 22 6.68 8.03 15.12
N ASN A 23 5.55 8.62 15.49
CA ASN A 23 5.30 10.07 15.41
C ASN A 23 6.13 10.93 16.37
N ASN A 24 6.90 10.31 17.28
CA ASN A 24 7.82 10.99 18.20
C ASN A 24 9.29 10.87 17.77
N THR A 25 9.56 10.25 16.61
CA THR A 25 10.91 10.04 16.08
C THR A 25 11.08 10.80 14.77
N CYS A 26 12.30 11.26 14.47
CA CYS A 26 12.58 11.90 13.18
C CYS A 26 12.49 10.92 12.01
N ILE A 27 13.06 9.73 12.20
CA ILE A 27 13.28 8.76 11.13
C ILE A 27 11.97 8.07 10.74
N PHE A 28 11.17 7.64 11.72
CA PHE A 28 9.96 6.86 11.47
C PHE A 28 8.68 7.69 11.49
N TYR A 29 8.80 9.01 11.47
CA TYR A 29 7.64 9.89 11.55
C TYR A 29 6.59 9.56 10.49
N GLY A 30 5.32 9.51 10.91
CA GLY A 30 4.21 9.19 10.03
C GLY A 30 4.17 7.75 9.54
N SER A 31 5.02 6.85 10.07
CA SER A 31 5.15 5.46 9.58
C SER A 31 5.39 5.39 8.07
N ASP A 32 6.11 6.36 7.52
CA ASP A 32 6.23 6.58 6.08
C ASP A 32 7.48 5.91 5.50
N ILE A 33 7.30 4.70 4.97
CA ILE A 33 8.40 3.90 4.41
C ILE A 33 8.94 4.47 3.08
N ALA A 34 8.17 5.32 2.40
CA ALA A 34 8.51 5.87 1.09
C ALA A 34 9.31 7.19 1.19
N TYR A 35 9.55 7.66 2.40
CA TYR A 35 10.24 8.91 2.68
C TYR A 35 11.75 8.84 2.35
N ASP A 36 12.33 9.93 1.85
CA ASP A 36 13.74 10.04 1.43
C ASP A 36 14.77 9.59 2.49
N PRO A 37 14.74 10.02 3.77
CA PRO A 37 15.61 9.48 4.81
C PRO A 37 15.51 7.97 5.04
N ILE A 38 14.42 7.32 4.62
CA ILE A 38 14.25 5.86 4.68
C ILE A 38 14.90 5.16 3.45
N ALA A 39 15.48 5.90 2.49
CA ALA A 39 16.20 5.35 1.34
C ALA A 39 17.27 4.30 1.61
N PRO A 40 17.98 4.28 2.77
CA PRO A 40 18.86 3.17 3.10
C PRO A 40 18.18 1.79 3.15
N LEU A 41 16.84 1.74 3.21
CA LEU A 41 16.04 0.53 3.09
C LEU A 41 15.72 0.20 1.62
N TRP A 42 15.02 1.10 0.94
CA TRP A 42 14.46 0.81 -0.39
C TRP A 42 15.44 1.01 -1.55
N GLY A 43 16.48 1.83 -1.37
CA GLY A 43 17.46 2.22 -2.38
C GLY A 43 18.77 1.45 -2.28
N LYS A 44 19.59 1.53 -3.35
CA LYS A 44 20.92 0.88 -3.40
C LYS A 44 21.99 1.61 -2.59
N SER A 45 21.83 2.93 -2.44
CA SER A 45 22.78 3.81 -1.78
C SER A 45 22.09 5.07 -1.27
N TYR A 46 22.64 5.70 -0.25
CA TYR A 46 22.18 6.98 0.31
C TYR A 46 23.34 7.80 0.85
N THR A 47 23.20 9.12 0.86
CA THR A 47 24.14 10.04 1.53
C THR A 47 23.34 11.12 2.21
N SER A 48 23.53 11.28 3.52
CA SER A 48 22.83 12.29 4.33
C SER A 48 23.46 13.67 4.18
N SER A 49 22.79 14.68 4.71
CA SER A 49 23.27 16.07 4.77
C SER A 49 24.54 16.26 5.60
N THR A 50 24.89 15.30 6.46
CA THR A 50 26.14 15.30 7.25
C THR A 50 27.31 14.66 6.50
N GLY A 51 27.05 14.05 5.33
CA GLY A 51 28.04 13.28 4.57
C GLY A 51 28.15 11.80 5.00
N SER A 52 27.36 11.35 5.98
CA SER A 52 27.25 9.92 6.30
C SER A 52 26.60 9.18 5.13
N SER A 53 27.23 8.10 4.66
CA SER A 53 26.77 7.36 3.48
C SER A 53 26.55 5.88 3.75
N CYS A 54 25.71 5.31 2.91
CA CYS A 54 25.48 3.90 2.77
C CYS A 54 25.66 3.55 1.28
N ASP A 55 26.73 2.84 0.93
CA ASP A 55 27.05 2.50 -0.46
C ASP A 55 26.50 1.12 -0.88
N LYS A 56 26.10 0.32 0.11
CA LYS A 56 25.51 -1.02 -0.04
C LYS A 56 24.30 -1.12 0.89
N CYS A 57 23.27 -0.35 0.57
CA CYS A 57 22.01 -0.35 1.29
C CYS A 57 21.18 -1.60 1.00
N ARG A 58 20.06 -1.77 1.69
CA ARG A 58 19.25 -2.98 1.63
C ARG A 58 18.64 -3.20 0.24
N ASN A 59 18.39 -2.12 -0.51
CA ASN A 59 18.00 -2.12 -1.92
C ASN A 59 16.72 -2.92 -2.21
N ASP A 60 15.73 -2.81 -1.33
CA ASP A 60 14.52 -3.63 -1.38
C ASP A 60 13.77 -3.53 -2.71
N LEU A 61 13.74 -2.34 -3.34
CA LEU A 61 13.03 -2.17 -4.61
C LEU A 61 13.66 -3.01 -5.74
N GLN A 62 14.98 -3.21 -5.72
CA GLN A 62 15.62 -4.12 -6.67
C GLN A 62 15.24 -5.57 -6.38
N THR A 63 15.25 -5.98 -5.11
CA THR A 63 14.79 -7.32 -4.70
C THR A 63 13.36 -7.58 -5.15
N LEU A 64 12.46 -6.60 -4.98
CA LEU A 64 11.08 -6.66 -5.46
C LEU A 64 11.00 -6.81 -6.99
N LYS A 65 11.80 -6.03 -7.73
CA LYS A 65 11.89 -6.17 -9.19
C LYS A 65 12.34 -7.58 -9.59
N ASP A 66 13.33 -8.12 -8.89
CA ASP A 66 13.89 -9.45 -9.17
C ASP A 66 12.88 -10.58 -8.83
N MET A 67 11.95 -10.33 -7.90
CA MET A 67 10.79 -11.20 -7.64
C MET A 67 9.70 -11.13 -8.74
N GLY A 68 9.84 -10.21 -9.70
CA GLY A 68 8.84 -9.92 -10.72
C GLY A 68 7.66 -9.08 -10.20
N VAL A 69 7.80 -8.44 -9.04
CA VAL A 69 6.79 -7.51 -8.52
C VAL A 69 6.71 -6.29 -9.44
N ASN A 70 5.47 -5.88 -9.76
CA ASN A 70 5.19 -4.69 -10.56
C ASN A 70 4.21 -3.72 -9.89
N LEU A 71 3.77 -4.01 -8.67
CA LEU A 71 2.92 -3.16 -7.86
C LEU A 71 3.33 -3.26 -6.38
N ILE A 72 3.39 -2.15 -5.67
CA ILE A 72 3.51 -2.13 -4.21
C ILE A 72 2.30 -1.45 -3.59
N ARG A 73 1.82 -2.03 -2.49
CA ARG A 73 0.87 -1.38 -1.59
C ARG A 73 1.63 -0.78 -0.41
N LEU A 74 1.37 0.49 -0.13
CA LEU A 74 1.85 1.19 1.06
C LEU A 74 0.67 1.39 2.04
N TYR A 75 0.97 1.76 3.29
CA TYR A 75 -0.02 1.93 4.36
C TYR A 75 -0.17 3.38 4.84
N ASP A 76 0.96 4.06 4.98
CA ASP A 76 1.01 5.45 5.41
C ASP A 76 1.82 6.30 4.42
N TRP A 77 1.52 7.60 4.44
CA TRP A 77 2.12 8.61 3.58
C TRP A 77 1.90 9.99 4.20
N ASP A 78 2.98 10.63 4.63
CA ASP A 78 2.89 11.98 5.18
C ASP A 78 3.14 13.01 4.07
N ALA A 79 2.14 13.81 3.73
CA ALA A 79 2.25 14.79 2.64
C ALA A 79 3.36 15.86 2.83
N ARG A 80 3.95 15.97 4.02
CA ARG A 80 5.07 16.86 4.31
C ARG A 80 6.43 16.25 3.94
N ASN A 81 6.49 14.94 3.76
CA ASN A 81 7.68 14.19 3.34
C ASN A 81 7.98 14.37 1.86
N ASN A 82 9.25 14.18 1.49
CA ASN A 82 9.64 14.04 0.10
C ASN A 82 9.67 12.57 -0.29
N HIS A 83 8.87 12.19 -1.29
CA HIS A 83 8.77 10.83 -1.84
C HIS A 83 9.30 10.72 -3.26
N TRP A 84 9.83 11.81 -3.82
CA TRP A 84 10.21 11.90 -5.22
C TRP A 84 11.21 10.82 -5.63
N ASN A 85 12.25 10.59 -4.81
CA ASN A 85 13.28 9.61 -5.15
C ASN A 85 12.75 8.19 -5.08
N PHE A 86 11.88 7.89 -4.11
CA PHE A 86 11.20 6.60 -4.01
C PHE A 86 10.33 6.33 -5.25
N MET A 87 9.49 7.29 -5.61
CA MET A 87 8.61 7.20 -6.77
C MET A 87 9.39 7.05 -8.08
N ASN A 88 10.47 7.82 -8.27
CA ASN A 88 11.36 7.69 -9.43
C ASN A 88 11.99 6.32 -9.50
N LYS A 89 12.49 5.80 -8.36
CA LYS A 89 13.11 4.48 -8.34
C LYS A 89 12.11 3.38 -8.68
N CYS A 90 10.89 3.48 -8.17
CA CYS A 90 9.80 2.58 -8.55
C CYS A 90 9.53 2.65 -10.06
N SER A 91 9.41 3.86 -10.63
CA SER A 91 9.19 4.06 -12.07
C SER A 91 10.31 3.49 -12.94
N GLU A 92 11.58 3.73 -12.56
CA GLU A 92 12.77 3.17 -13.23
C GLU A 92 12.72 1.64 -13.29
N LEU A 93 12.26 1.00 -12.21
CA LEU A 93 12.16 -0.45 -12.11
C LEU A 93 10.85 -1.00 -12.71
N GLY A 94 9.93 -0.14 -13.16
CA GLY A 94 8.61 -0.55 -13.64
C GLY A 94 7.69 -1.07 -12.54
N ILE A 95 7.90 -0.61 -11.30
CA ILE A 95 7.06 -0.88 -10.14
C ILE A 95 6.05 0.27 -10.01
N LYS A 96 4.77 -0.09 -9.93
CA LYS A 96 3.69 0.84 -9.63
C LYS A 96 3.39 0.89 -8.14
N ILE A 97 2.66 1.91 -7.70
CA ILE A 97 2.36 2.20 -6.30
C ILE A 97 0.83 2.36 -6.15
N LEU A 98 0.25 1.66 -5.18
CA LEU A 98 -1.02 2.05 -4.57
C LEU A 98 -0.72 3.05 -3.46
N ALA A 99 -0.95 4.33 -3.73
CA ALA A 99 -0.68 5.40 -2.78
C ALA A 99 -1.75 5.39 -1.66
N PRO A 100 -1.35 5.43 -0.38
CA PRO A 100 -2.30 5.33 0.70
C PRO A 100 -2.79 6.70 1.14
N VAL A 101 -4.05 6.73 1.57
CA VAL A 101 -4.59 7.75 2.46
C VAL A 101 -4.93 7.03 3.76
N SER A 102 -4.14 7.26 4.81
CA SER A 102 -4.27 6.49 6.05
C SER A 102 -5.61 6.74 6.78
N ASN A 103 -5.95 5.84 7.71
CA ASN A 103 -7.15 5.95 8.54
C ASN A 103 -7.22 7.27 9.32
N TRP A 104 -6.08 7.89 9.64
CA TRP A 104 -6.02 9.20 10.31
C TRP A 104 -6.84 10.27 9.59
N TRP A 105 -6.82 10.29 8.24
CA TRP A 105 -7.58 11.23 7.44
C TRP A 105 -9.10 11.06 7.55
N LEU A 106 -9.54 9.84 7.87
CA LEU A 106 -10.95 9.47 8.05
C LEU A 106 -11.41 9.70 9.51
N THR A 107 -10.50 9.91 10.44
CA THR A 107 -10.78 10.10 11.87
C THR A 107 -10.40 11.51 12.33
N ASP A 108 -9.14 11.73 12.69
CA ASP A 108 -8.67 12.98 13.30
C ASP A 108 -8.41 14.05 12.25
N GLY A 109 -7.80 13.71 11.13
CA GLY A 109 -7.62 14.61 9.99
C GLY A 109 -8.95 15.16 9.46
N TRP A 110 -10.03 14.39 9.56
CA TRP A 110 -11.37 14.84 9.19
C TRP A 110 -11.89 16.04 10.01
N LYS A 111 -11.45 16.13 11.27
CA LYS A 111 -11.90 17.17 12.21
C LYS A 111 -11.19 18.51 11.98
N LEU A 112 -10.16 18.55 11.13
CA LEU A 112 -9.39 19.76 10.89
C LEU A 112 -10.19 20.83 10.11
N PRO A 113 -10.06 22.13 10.47
CA PRO A 113 -10.84 23.21 9.86
C PRO A 113 -10.47 23.49 8.41
N ASN A 114 -9.21 23.26 8.02
CA ASN A 114 -8.65 23.51 6.68
C ASN A 114 -8.45 22.22 5.87
N LYS A 115 -9.22 21.15 6.16
CA LYS A 115 -9.06 19.82 5.54
C LYS A 115 -9.03 19.81 4.02
N LEU A 116 -9.76 20.70 3.33
CA LEU A 116 -9.73 20.77 1.87
C LEU A 116 -8.33 21.11 1.34
N ASP A 117 -7.66 22.09 1.94
CA ASP A 117 -6.32 22.49 1.52
C ASP A 117 -5.26 21.48 1.94
N LEU A 118 -5.46 20.82 3.09
CA LEU A 118 -4.61 19.70 3.51
C LEU A 118 -4.71 18.52 2.55
N VAL A 119 -5.91 18.17 2.08
CA VAL A 119 -6.10 17.12 1.06
C VAL A 119 -5.50 17.53 -0.30
N LYS A 120 -5.55 18.82 -0.67
CA LYS A 120 -4.80 19.31 -1.85
C LYS A 120 -3.28 19.12 -1.67
N GLY A 121 -2.76 19.36 -0.46
CA GLY A 121 -1.36 19.08 -0.11
C GLY A 121 -1.02 17.60 -0.24
N LEU A 122 -1.90 16.70 0.21
CA LEU A 122 -1.75 15.26 0.02
C LEU A 122 -1.74 14.89 -1.46
N ILE A 123 -2.69 15.38 -2.26
CA ILE A 123 -2.72 15.15 -3.71
C ILE A 123 -1.41 15.61 -4.35
N LYS A 124 -0.92 16.81 -3.99
CA LYS A 124 0.35 17.36 -4.48
C LYS A 124 1.53 16.41 -4.26
N SER A 125 1.57 15.73 -3.12
CA SER A 125 2.68 14.80 -2.80
C SER A 125 2.70 13.56 -3.71
N PHE A 126 1.59 13.23 -4.40
CA PHE A 126 1.51 12.14 -5.38
C PHE A 126 1.87 12.56 -6.82
N LEU A 127 2.15 13.84 -7.06
CA LEU A 127 2.33 14.38 -8.42
C LEU A 127 3.76 14.30 -8.93
N ASN A 128 3.91 14.50 -10.24
CA ASN A 128 5.19 14.54 -10.92
C ASN A 128 5.96 15.85 -10.65
N LEU A 129 6.55 16.04 -9.46
CA LEU A 129 7.22 17.29 -9.05
C LEU A 129 8.75 17.33 -9.26
N PRO A 130 9.34 18.48 -9.64
CA PRO A 130 8.70 19.78 -9.83
C PRO A 130 7.78 19.82 -11.06
N LEU A 131 6.78 20.70 -11.03
CA LEU A 131 5.72 20.83 -12.07
C LEU A 131 6.28 21.01 -13.51
N SER A 132 7.57 21.33 -13.66
CA SER A 132 8.28 21.34 -14.93
C SER A 132 8.34 19.97 -15.63
N PHE A 133 8.15 18.86 -14.91
CA PHE A 133 8.08 17.51 -15.46
C PHE A 133 6.65 17.04 -15.74
N GLY A 134 5.64 17.82 -15.34
CA GLY A 134 4.24 17.51 -15.52
C GLY A 134 3.40 18.01 -14.35
N THR A 135 2.12 18.21 -14.61
CA THR A 135 1.15 18.62 -13.59
C THR A 135 0.30 17.45 -13.09
N ASP A 136 0.55 16.24 -13.62
CA ASP A 136 -0.23 15.03 -13.36
C ASP A 136 0.39 14.15 -12.26
N TYR A 137 -0.31 13.07 -11.88
CA TYR A 137 0.21 12.04 -10.98
C TYR A 137 1.57 11.52 -11.47
N HIS A 138 2.47 11.23 -10.53
CA HIS A 138 3.75 10.63 -10.86
C HIS A 138 3.51 9.28 -11.58
N PRO A 139 4.29 8.93 -12.63
CA PRO A 139 4.08 7.70 -13.42
C PRO A 139 4.08 6.39 -12.62
N ALA A 140 4.69 6.39 -11.43
CA ALA A 140 4.66 5.24 -10.52
C ALA A 140 3.28 5.05 -9.85
N ILE A 141 2.45 6.08 -9.70
CA ILE A 141 1.16 6.00 -9.02
C ILE A 141 0.14 5.31 -9.95
N ALA A 142 -0.27 4.08 -9.60
CA ALA A 142 -1.28 3.34 -10.36
C ALA A 142 -2.70 3.50 -9.80
N GLY A 143 -2.82 3.91 -8.54
CA GLY A 143 -4.10 4.12 -7.90
C GLY A 143 -3.91 4.66 -6.49
N ILE A 144 -5.01 5.07 -5.88
CA ILE A 144 -5.05 5.52 -4.49
C ILE A 144 -5.98 4.62 -3.71
N ILE A 145 -5.54 4.21 -2.52
CA ILE A 145 -6.36 3.48 -1.55
C ILE A 145 -6.65 4.38 -0.35
N ILE A 146 -7.92 4.48 0.03
CA ILE A 146 -8.38 5.36 1.09
C ILE A 146 -8.82 4.52 2.29
N GLY A 147 -8.18 4.77 3.43
CA GLY A 147 -8.33 3.97 4.65
C GLY A 147 -7.69 2.58 4.53
N ASN A 148 -7.76 1.86 5.64
CA ASN A 148 -7.45 0.45 5.74
C ASN A 148 -8.44 -0.22 6.72
N GLU A 149 -9.12 -1.26 6.27
CA GLU A 149 -10.09 -2.04 7.07
C GLU A 149 -11.03 -1.15 7.92
N PRO A 150 -11.84 -0.28 7.29
CA PRO A 150 -12.62 0.73 8.01
C PRO A 150 -13.47 0.18 9.16
N GLY A 151 -14.11 -0.98 8.98
CA GLY A 151 -14.95 -1.57 10.03
C GLY A 151 -14.18 -1.99 11.28
N LEU A 152 -12.99 -2.59 11.11
CA LEU A 152 -12.10 -2.93 12.23
C LEU A 152 -11.58 -1.68 12.96
N ASN A 153 -11.57 -0.54 12.28
CA ASN A 153 -11.07 0.73 12.80
C ASN A 153 -12.19 1.69 13.26
N GLY A 154 -13.45 1.20 13.35
CA GLY A 154 -14.58 2.03 13.77
C GLY A 154 -14.95 3.15 12.80
N ILE A 155 -14.50 3.06 11.55
CA ILE A 155 -14.77 4.02 10.48
C ILE A 155 -15.98 3.53 9.67
N SER A 156 -17.02 4.35 9.62
CA SER A 156 -18.24 4.01 8.88
C SER A 156 -18.06 4.14 7.36
N THR A 157 -18.81 3.35 6.59
CA THR A 157 -18.89 3.51 5.12
C THR A 157 -19.29 4.92 4.72
N GLN A 158 -20.17 5.58 5.50
CA GLN A 158 -20.58 6.96 5.27
C GLN A 158 -19.40 7.93 5.38
N ARG A 159 -18.50 7.74 6.37
CA ARG A 159 -17.27 8.53 6.49
C ARG A 159 -16.35 8.34 5.27
N CYS A 160 -16.23 7.11 4.77
CA CYS A 160 -15.48 6.83 3.53
C CYS A 160 -16.06 7.57 2.31
N ILE A 161 -17.38 7.60 2.16
CA ILE A 161 -18.07 8.35 1.09
C ILE A 161 -17.77 9.86 1.22
N GLU A 162 -17.94 10.41 2.41
CA GLU A 162 -17.71 11.84 2.68
C GLU A 162 -16.27 12.26 2.39
N PHE A 163 -15.28 11.48 2.81
CA PHE A 163 -13.89 11.76 2.51
C PHE A 163 -13.58 11.64 1.02
N THR A 164 -14.13 10.63 0.36
CA THR A 164 -13.89 10.45 -1.08
C THR A 164 -14.46 11.62 -1.90
N ASN A 165 -15.61 12.17 -1.49
CA ASN A 165 -16.16 13.39 -2.09
C ASN A 165 -15.30 14.63 -1.81
N LEU A 166 -14.71 14.73 -0.62
CA LEU A 166 -13.73 15.78 -0.31
C LEU A 166 -12.48 15.66 -1.19
N TYR A 167 -11.95 14.45 -1.35
CA TYR A 167 -10.83 14.17 -2.25
C TYR A 167 -11.15 14.56 -3.68
N ALA A 168 -12.35 14.20 -4.18
CA ALA A 168 -12.81 14.60 -5.50
C ALA A 168 -12.83 16.12 -5.69
N THR A 169 -13.32 16.83 -4.67
CA THR A 169 -13.38 18.28 -4.66
C THR A 169 -11.97 18.89 -4.66
N ALA A 170 -11.06 18.34 -3.84
CA ALA A 170 -9.68 18.79 -3.78
C ALA A 170 -8.95 18.56 -5.11
N GLU A 171 -9.09 17.37 -5.71
CA GLU A 171 -8.49 17.00 -7.00
C GLU A 171 -9.00 17.92 -8.12
N ALA A 172 -10.31 18.15 -8.19
CA ALA A 172 -10.89 19.03 -9.21
C ALA A 172 -10.47 20.50 -9.08
N GLN A 173 -10.16 20.94 -7.86
CA GLN A 173 -9.68 22.30 -7.59
C GLN A 173 -8.15 22.43 -7.67
N TYR A 174 -7.44 21.32 -7.84
CA TYR A 174 -5.98 21.33 -7.90
C TYR A 174 -5.50 21.95 -9.22
N GLY A 175 -4.66 22.98 -9.14
CA GLY A 175 -3.95 23.53 -10.30
C GLY A 175 -4.68 24.54 -11.19
N GLY A 176 -5.73 25.23 -10.70
CA GLY A 176 -6.31 26.39 -11.41
C GLY A 176 -6.91 26.06 -12.78
N GLY A 177 -7.41 24.84 -12.99
CA GLY A 177 -8.01 24.38 -14.25
C GLY A 177 -7.25 23.26 -14.96
N VAL A 178 -6.09 22.84 -14.46
CA VAL A 178 -5.40 21.64 -14.95
C VAL A 178 -6.19 20.39 -14.54
N LYS A 179 -6.57 19.58 -15.52
CA LYS A 179 -7.28 18.32 -15.27
C LYS A 179 -6.27 17.19 -15.07
N LEU A 180 -6.17 16.69 -13.85
CA LEU A 180 -5.40 15.48 -13.52
C LEU A 180 -6.00 14.24 -14.20
N THR A 181 -5.15 13.25 -14.48
CA THR A 181 -5.62 11.94 -14.92
C THR A 181 -6.42 11.29 -13.80
N ARG A 182 -7.59 10.74 -14.15
CA ARG A 182 -8.45 10.02 -13.20
C ARG A 182 -7.90 8.63 -12.97
N ILE A 183 -7.07 8.48 -11.94
CA ILE A 183 -6.52 7.17 -11.53
C ILE A 183 -7.51 6.36 -10.67
N PRO A 184 -7.48 5.02 -10.69
CA PRO A 184 -8.34 4.16 -9.88
C PRO A 184 -8.31 4.50 -8.37
N LEU A 185 -9.47 4.31 -7.71
CA LEU A 185 -9.66 4.51 -6.28
C LEU A 185 -10.24 3.26 -5.62
N GLY A 186 -9.73 2.91 -4.44
CA GLY A 186 -10.23 1.78 -3.66
C GLY A 186 -10.33 2.12 -2.18
N HIS A 187 -11.18 1.39 -1.45
CA HIS A 187 -11.19 1.36 0.01
C HIS A 187 -10.83 -0.08 0.41
N PRO A 188 -9.62 -0.35 0.92
CA PRO A 188 -9.24 -1.66 1.43
C PRO A 188 -10.17 -2.10 2.55
N VAL A 189 -10.86 -3.24 2.38
CA VAL A 189 -11.86 -3.74 3.35
C VAL A 189 -11.43 -5.12 3.85
N ASP A 190 -11.49 -5.32 5.16
CA ASP A 190 -11.36 -6.65 5.76
C ASP A 190 -12.45 -7.58 5.23
N PHE A 191 -12.17 -8.88 5.20
CA PHE A 191 -13.07 -9.90 4.64
C PHE A 191 -14.28 -10.26 5.51
N SER A 192 -14.90 -9.29 6.19
CA SER A 192 -16.11 -9.48 6.98
C SER A 192 -17.39 -9.33 6.15
N LEU A 193 -18.54 -9.82 6.64
CA LEU A 193 -19.81 -9.80 5.88
C LEU A 193 -20.46 -8.42 5.75
N TYR A 194 -20.33 -7.54 6.75
CA TYR A 194 -21.01 -6.23 6.78
C TYR A 194 -22.54 -6.29 6.56
N GLY A 195 -23.20 -7.39 6.95
CA GLY A 195 -24.63 -7.61 6.68
C GLY A 195 -24.97 -7.94 5.23
N GLY A 196 -23.97 -8.09 4.36
CA GLY A 196 -24.13 -8.56 2.98
C GLY A 196 -24.16 -10.09 2.88
N LYS A 197 -24.52 -10.59 1.69
CA LYS A 197 -24.54 -12.04 1.40
C LYS A 197 -23.14 -12.66 1.39
N TYR A 198 -22.15 -11.91 0.92
CA TYR A 198 -20.75 -12.32 0.85
C TYR A 198 -19.86 -11.26 1.51
N PRO A 199 -18.62 -11.60 1.89
CA PRO A 199 -17.67 -10.67 2.46
C PRO A 199 -17.51 -9.36 1.67
N CYS A 200 -17.36 -8.25 2.39
CA CYS A 200 -17.23 -6.87 1.93
C CYS A 200 -18.46 -6.29 1.22
N TRP A 201 -19.44 -7.10 0.79
CA TRP A 201 -20.56 -6.63 -0.03
C TRP A 201 -21.41 -5.58 0.68
N GLY A 202 -21.69 -5.77 1.97
CA GLY A 202 -22.45 -4.80 2.74
C GLY A 202 -21.71 -3.46 2.95
N PHE A 203 -20.38 -3.46 2.81
CA PHE A 203 -19.57 -2.24 2.85
C PHE A 203 -19.54 -1.55 1.47
N TRP A 204 -19.41 -2.29 0.37
CA TRP A 204 -19.33 -1.71 -0.97
C TRP A 204 -20.68 -1.28 -1.54
N GLN A 205 -21.78 -1.92 -1.14
CA GLN A 205 -23.10 -1.58 -1.66
C GLN A 205 -23.47 -0.10 -1.41
N PRO A 206 -23.35 0.45 -0.19
CA PRO A 206 -23.60 1.89 0.03
C PRO A 206 -22.61 2.82 -0.71
N LEU A 207 -21.34 2.42 -0.86
CA LEU A 207 -20.35 3.18 -1.62
C LEU A 207 -20.78 3.35 -3.08
N ILE A 208 -21.25 2.27 -3.70
CA ILE A 208 -21.73 2.26 -5.09
C ILE A 208 -23.08 3.00 -5.20
N ASP A 209 -23.98 2.80 -4.24
CA ASP A 209 -25.31 3.42 -4.22
C ASP A 209 -25.28 4.92 -3.90
N SER A 210 -24.15 5.46 -3.42
CA SER A 210 -23.96 6.90 -3.23
C SER A 210 -24.15 7.73 -4.51
N LYS A 211 -24.08 7.08 -5.69
CA LYS A 211 -24.25 7.69 -7.03
C LYS A 211 -23.30 8.85 -7.34
N SER A 212 -22.20 9.00 -6.60
CA SER A 212 -21.12 9.92 -6.98
C SER A 212 -20.44 9.37 -8.24
N GLN A 213 -20.88 9.82 -9.43
CA GLN A 213 -20.35 9.32 -10.71
C GLN A 213 -18.83 9.46 -10.78
N TRP A 214 -18.30 10.56 -10.22
CA TRP A 214 -16.86 10.80 -10.16
C TRP A 214 -16.11 9.65 -9.45
N PHE A 215 -16.66 9.15 -8.36
CA PHE A 215 -16.06 8.07 -7.59
C PHE A 215 -16.35 6.71 -8.22
N VAL A 216 -17.61 6.46 -8.56
CA VAL A 216 -18.08 5.16 -9.07
C VAL A 216 -17.33 4.77 -10.35
N ASP A 217 -16.99 5.70 -11.23
CA ASP A 217 -16.21 5.39 -12.45
C ASP A 217 -14.78 4.92 -12.16
N ARG A 218 -14.21 5.33 -11.03
CA ARG A 218 -12.81 5.05 -10.64
C ARG A 218 -12.70 3.87 -9.69
N LEU A 219 -13.84 3.43 -9.13
CA LEU A 219 -13.87 2.44 -8.06
C LEU A 219 -13.38 1.08 -8.53
N PHE A 220 -12.36 0.56 -7.85
CA PHE A 220 -12.06 -0.87 -7.81
C PHE A 220 -12.36 -1.41 -6.41
N LEU A 221 -12.75 -2.68 -6.33
CA LEU A 221 -13.06 -3.35 -5.07
C LEU A 221 -11.76 -3.92 -4.50
N ALA A 222 -11.48 -3.60 -3.23
CA ALA A 222 -10.21 -3.88 -2.57
C ALA A 222 -10.37 -4.78 -1.35
N PRO A 223 -10.69 -6.08 -1.53
CA PRO A 223 -10.78 -7.01 -0.40
C PRO A 223 -9.40 -7.39 0.15
N GLN A 224 -9.37 -7.69 1.43
CA GLN A 224 -8.21 -8.16 2.19
C GLN A 224 -8.57 -9.52 2.81
N THR A 225 -7.95 -10.62 2.37
CA THR A 225 -8.47 -11.96 2.67
C THR A 225 -7.40 -12.99 3.01
N TYR A 226 -7.77 -13.91 3.91
CA TYR A 226 -7.02 -15.14 4.19
C TYR A 226 -7.64 -16.38 3.53
N ASN A 227 -8.77 -16.24 2.81
CA ASN A 227 -9.45 -17.39 2.23
C ASN A 227 -8.62 -18.04 1.12
N GLY A 228 -8.65 -19.38 1.07
CA GLY A 228 -7.97 -20.15 0.04
C GLY A 228 -8.62 -20.07 -1.35
N ALA A 229 -7.89 -20.55 -2.36
CA ALA A 229 -8.29 -20.46 -3.77
C ALA A 229 -9.65 -21.11 -4.09
N ASP A 230 -10.06 -22.15 -3.35
CA ASP A 230 -11.34 -22.82 -3.59
C ASP A 230 -12.53 -21.87 -3.36
N TYR A 231 -12.53 -21.16 -2.22
CA TYR A 231 -13.54 -20.14 -1.93
C TYR A 231 -13.48 -18.99 -2.94
N LEU A 232 -12.27 -18.51 -3.24
CA LEU A 232 -12.09 -17.34 -4.09
C LEU A 232 -12.53 -17.57 -5.55
N PHE A 233 -12.33 -18.79 -6.07
CA PHE A 233 -12.45 -19.05 -7.51
C PHE A 233 -13.40 -20.18 -7.90
N LYS A 234 -13.89 -20.99 -6.96
CA LYS A 234 -14.71 -22.17 -7.28
C LYS A 234 -16.04 -22.21 -6.55
N ASN A 235 -16.08 -22.01 -5.23
CA ASN A 235 -17.27 -22.35 -4.45
C ASN A 235 -17.44 -21.50 -3.18
N ALA A 236 -17.58 -20.19 -3.33
CA ALA A 236 -17.95 -19.31 -2.22
C ALA A 236 -19.35 -19.64 -1.73
N GLU A 237 -19.49 -19.87 -0.42
CA GLU A 237 -20.75 -20.20 0.27
C GLU A 237 -21.54 -21.34 -0.38
N GLY A 238 -20.86 -22.35 -0.93
CA GLY A 238 -21.52 -23.52 -1.55
C GLY A 238 -22.28 -23.22 -2.85
N SER A 239 -22.06 -22.05 -3.46
CA SER A 239 -22.82 -21.57 -4.64
C SER A 239 -22.45 -22.23 -5.98
N GLY A 240 -21.37 -23.01 -6.03
CA GLY A 240 -20.77 -23.50 -7.28
C GLY A 240 -20.04 -22.42 -8.10
N LYS A 241 -19.83 -21.22 -7.53
CA LYS A 241 -19.05 -20.12 -8.13
C LYS A 241 -18.06 -19.53 -7.14
N GLY A 242 -16.94 -19.03 -7.64
CA GLY A 242 -15.96 -18.31 -6.83
C GLY A 242 -16.43 -16.93 -6.37
N TYR A 243 -15.94 -16.47 -5.22
CA TYR A 243 -16.20 -15.13 -4.69
C TYR A 243 -15.92 -14.02 -5.72
N VAL A 244 -14.82 -14.12 -6.47
CA VAL A 244 -14.42 -13.11 -7.46
C VAL A 244 -15.46 -12.97 -8.58
N GLU A 245 -15.94 -14.10 -9.10
CA GLU A 245 -16.96 -14.12 -10.15
C GLU A 245 -18.28 -13.55 -9.64
N LEU A 246 -18.72 -13.97 -8.47
CA LEU A 246 -19.98 -13.50 -7.85
C LEU A 246 -19.93 -12.01 -7.57
N THR A 247 -18.81 -11.52 -7.05
CA THR A 247 -18.62 -10.11 -6.70
C THR A 247 -18.62 -9.24 -7.96
N TYR A 248 -17.93 -9.66 -9.03
CA TYR A 248 -17.99 -8.95 -10.30
C TYR A 248 -19.39 -9.01 -10.91
N GLN A 249 -20.11 -10.14 -10.79
CA GLN A 249 -21.49 -10.25 -11.27
C GLN A 249 -22.43 -9.25 -10.58
N GLN A 250 -22.27 -9.05 -9.27
CA GLN A 250 -23.06 -8.12 -8.48
C GLN A 250 -22.73 -6.66 -8.79
N PHE A 251 -21.44 -6.28 -8.74
CA PHE A 251 -21.07 -4.86 -8.72
C PHE A 251 -20.56 -4.32 -10.05
N LYS A 252 -20.16 -5.19 -10.99
CA LYS A 252 -19.53 -4.81 -12.26
C LYS A 252 -18.34 -3.86 -12.09
N LYS A 253 -17.57 -4.08 -11.01
CA LYS A 253 -16.34 -3.34 -10.70
C LYS A 253 -15.14 -4.28 -10.69
N PRO A 254 -13.99 -3.83 -11.21
CA PRO A 254 -12.77 -4.62 -11.15
C PRO A 254 -12.35 -4.82 -9.69
N ILE A 255 -11.72 -5.95 -9.41
CA ILE A 255 -11.24 -6.36 -8.09
C ILE A 255 -9.71 -6.33 -8.10
N LEU A 256 -9.11 -5.85 -7.02
CA LEU A 256 -7.69 -5.98 -6.74
C LEU A 256 -7.58 -6.42 -5.28
N PHE A 257 -7.09 -7.62 -5.02
CA PHE A 257 -6.80 -8.01 -3.63
C PHE A 257 -5.68 -7.12 -3.13
N THR A 258 -5.97 -6.18 -2.25
CA THR A 258 -4.96 -5.26 -1.71
C THR A 258 -4.19 -5.92 -0.58
N GLU A 259 -4.71 -7.00 0.01
CA GLU A 259 -3.97 -7.94 0.85
C GLU A 259 -4.49 -9.36 0.57
N ILE A 260 -3.54 -10.28 0.40
CA ILE A 260 -3.81 -11.71 0.39
C ILE A 260 -2.61 -12.43 1.00
N GLY A 261 -2.84 -13.50 1.74
CA GLY A 261 -1.77 -14.32 2.25
C GLY A 261 -2.22 -15.29 3.33
N GLN A 262 -1.25 -15.92 3.97
CA GLN A 262 -1.43 -16.70 5.18
C GLN A 262 -0.15 -16.60 6.02
N ASP A 263 -0.31 -16.34 7.31
CA ASP A 263 0.80 -16.25 8.24
C ASP A 263 1.51 -17.61 8.38
N ARG A 264 2.83 -17.57 8.59
CA ARG A 264 3.66 -18.78 8.65
C ARG A 264 3.43 -19.62 9.91
N THR A 265 2.60 -19.17 10.86
CA THR A 265 2.25 -19.96 12.06
C THR A 265 1.14 -20.97 11.80
N LYS A 266 0.45 -20.90 10.65
CA LYS A 266 -0.60 -21.87 10.28
C LYS A 266 -0.05 -23.05 9.51
N ASP A 267 -0.65 -24.20 9.74
CA ASP A 267 -0.43 -25.39 8.90
C ASP A 267 -0.88 -25.13 7.46
N GLY A 268 -0.10 -25.60 6.49
CA GLY A 268 -0.44 -25.49 5.06
C GLY A 268 -0.44 -24.06 4.52
N TYR A 269 0.23 -23.11 5.19
CA TYR A 269 0.29 -21.72 4.74
C TYR A 269 0.88 -21.59 3.32
N LEU A 270 1.92 -22.38 2.99
CA LEU A 270 2.55 -22.34 1.66
C LEU A 270 1.60 -22.77 0.55
N GLU A 271 0.86 -23.85 0.77
CA GLU A 271 -0.14 -24.39 -0.15
C GLU A 271 -1.27 -23.39 -0.36
N THR A 272 -1.69 -22.72 0.72
CA THR A 272 -2.71 -21.68 0.70
C THR A 272 -2.26 -20.49 -0.13
N VAL A 273 -1.08 -19.93 0.17
CA VAL A 273 -0.49 -18.79 -0.57
C VAL A 273 -0.27 -19.16 -2.04
N LYS A 274 0.31 -20.33 -2.32
CA LYS A 274 0.52 -20.81 -3.69
C LYS A 274 -0.80 -20.90 -4.46
N GLY A 275 -1.82 -21.47 -3.83
CA GLY A 275 -3.16 -21.57 -4.40
C GLY A 275 -3.78 -20.20 -4.69
N GLN A 276 -3.72 -19.28 -3.71
CA GLN A 276 -4.22 -17.91 -3.82
C GLN A 276 -3.58 -17.18 -5.01
N LEU A 277 -2.25 -17.12 -5.07
CA LEU A 277 -1.51 -16.37 -6.09
C LEU A 277 -1.70 -16.99 -7.50
N THR A 278 -1.57 -18.32 -7.61
CA THR A 278 -1.76 -19.02 -8.90
C THR A 278 -3.22 -18.88 -9.39
N GLY A 279 -4.18 -18.97 -8.46
CA GLY A 279 -5.60 -18.78 -8.74
C GLY A 279 -5.90 -17.37 -9.25
N CYS A 280 -5.37 -16.35 -8.57
CA CYS A 280 -5.50 -14.95 -8.99
C CYS A 280 -4.97 -14.73 -10.41
N ARG A 281 -3.74 -15.18 -10.68
CA ARG A 281 -3.12 -15.03 -12.00
C ARG A 281 -3.91 -15.77 -13.08
N THR A 282 -4.29 -17.02 -12.84
CA THR A 282 -5.06 -17.83 -13.81
C THR A 282 -6.43 -17.21 -14.10
N TYR A 283 -7.12 -16.73 -13.06
CA TYR A 283 -8.42 -16.08 -13.23
C TYR A 283 -8.30 -14.77 -13.99
N SER A 284 -7.32 -13.92 -13.63
CA SER A 284 -7.07 -12.64 -14.28
C SER A 284 -6.69 -12.80 -15.75
N GLN A 285 -5.85 -13.78 -16.11
CA GLN A 285 -5.52 -14.06 -17.51
C GLN A 285 -6.76 -14.35 -18.38
N LYS A 286 -7.78 -15.01 -17.79
CA LYS A 286 -9.05 -15.29 -18.47
C LYS A 286 -10.03 -14.13 -18.39
N ASN A 287 -9.93 -13.30 -17.36
CA ASN A 287 -10.87 -12.23 -17.02
C ASN A 287 -10.14 -10.93 -16.61
N PRO A 288 -9.31 -10.32 -17.49
CA PRO A 288 -8.40 -9.24 -17.08
C PRO A 288 -9.10 -7.96 -16.64
N GLY A 289 -10.35 -7.75 -17.06
CA GLY A 289 -11.19 -6.63 -16.60
C GLY A 289 -11.95 -6.89 -15.29
N GLN A 290 -11.93 -8.12 -14.77
CA GLN A 290 -12.64 -8.49 -13.53
C GLN A 290 -11.70 -8.55 -12.33
N LEU A 291 -10.51 -9.13 -12.51
CA LEU A 291 -9.48 -9.20 -11.48
C LEU A 291 -8.20 -8.57 -12.03
N LEU A 292 -7.83 -7.42 -11.47
CA LEU A 292 -6.67 -6.64 -11.90
C LEU A 292 -5.35 -7.25 -11.41
N GLY A 293 -5.37 -7.90 -10.25
CA GLY A 293 -4.15 -8.37 -9.62
C GLY A 293 -4.32 -8.76 -8.17
N THR A 294 -3.19 -8.87 -7.49
CA THR A 294 -3.11 -9.16 -6.06
C THR A 294 -1.92 -8.46 -5.42
N CYS A 295 -2.00 -8.13 -4.13
CA CYS A 295 -0.88 -7.73 -3.30
C CYS A 295 -0.70 -8.76 -2.19
N TYR A 296 0.41 -9.51 -2.22
CA TYR A 296 0.74 -10.43 -1.13
C TYR A 296 1.09 -9.67 0.14
N PHE A 297 0.53 -10.07 1.28
CA PHE A 297 0.91 -9.58 2.60
C PHE A 297 1.97 -10.54 3.16
N GLU A 298 3.25 -10.16 3.29
CA GLU A 298 3.90 -8.89 2.93
C GLU A 298 5.40 -9.08 2.58
N PHE A 299 6.15 -8.02 2.26
CA PHE A 299 7.56 -8.14 1.85
C PHE A 299 8.50 -8.65 2.95
N ALA A 300 8.41 -8.11 4.17
CA ALA A 300 9.24 -8.53 5.30
C ALA A 300 8.43 -8.60 6.59
N ASP A 301 8.85 -9.45 7.53
CA ASP A 301 8.19 -9.59 8.83
C ASP A 301 8.15 -8.29 9.63
N LYS A 302 7.02 -7.99 10.28
CA LYS A 302 6.89 -6.81 11.15
C LYS A 302 7.77 -6.94 12.39
N VAL A 303 8.79 -6.09 12.49
CA VAL A 303 9.72 -6.08 13.65
C VAL A 303 9.04 -5.77 14.99
N TRP A 304 7.91 -5.05 14.98
CA TRP A 304 7.15 -4.69 16.18
C TRP A 304 6.10 -5.73 16.59
N MET A 305 5.90 -6.78 15.79
CA MET A 305 4.93 -7.86 16.06
C MET A 305 5.61 -9.25 16.07
N GLN A 306 6.92 -9.29 16.29
CA GLN A 306 7.70 -10.54 16.26
C GLN A 306 7.12 -11.59 17.22
N GLY A 307 7.01 -12.83 16.73
CA GLY A 307 6.45 -13.95 17.51
C GLY A 307 4.91 -14.04 17.50
N THR A 308 4.23 -13.15 16.79
CA THR A 308 2.77 -13.22 16.58
C THR A 308 2.43 -13.68 15.15
N SER A 309 1.17 -14.04 14.89
CA SER A 309 0.70 -14.29 13.53
C SER A 309 0.88 -13.07 12.63
N GLU A 310 0.51 -11.88 13.13
CA GLU A 310 0.60 -10.60 12.42
C GLU A 310 2.03 -10.24 12.00
N GLY A 311 3.03 -10.66 12.77
CA GLY A 311 4.45 -10.43 12.45
C GLY A 311 5.11 -11.51 11.59
N SER A 312 4.35 -12.46 11.05
CA SER A 312 4.90 -13.68 10.41
C SER A 312 4.47 -13.90 8.97
N PHE A 313 4.03 -12.84 8.29
CA PHE A 313 3.61 -12.88 6.88
C PHE A 313 4.74 -12.64 5.88
N GLY A 314 5.89 -12.12 6.31
CA GLY A 314 6.96 -11.65 5.43
C GLY A 314 7.50 -12.68 4.42
N ALA A 315 7.68 -12.27 3.17
CA ALA A 315 8.50 -13.01 2.21
C ALA A 315 9.96 -13.08 2.67
N CYS A 316 10.39 -12.12 3.49
CA CYS A 316 11.70 -12.06 4.12
C CYS A 316 11.59 -11.89 5.65
N SER A 317 12.64 -12.25 6.37
CA SER A 317 12.82 -11.99 7.80
C SER A 317 14.03 -11.08 8.01
N HIS A 318 13.91 -10.24 9.03
CA HIS A 318 14.97 -9.38 9.53
C HIS A 318 16.10 -10.19 10.17
N THR A 319 17.35 -9.75 10.02
CA THR A 319 18.52 -10.36 10.66
C THR A 319 19.17 -9.38 11.63
N ASP A 320 20.10 -9.85 12.45
CA ASP A 320 20.90 -8.96 13.31
C ASP A 320 22.12 -8.36 12.58
N THR A 321 22.29 -8.63 11.28
CA THR A 321 23.41 -8.11 10.49
C THR A 321 23.10 -6.69 10.02
N ILE A 322 23.78 -5.70 10.59
CA ILE A 322 23.69 -4.31 10.14
C ILE A 322 24.54 -4.10 8.88
N LEU A 323 23.92 -3.57 7.82
CA LEU A 323 24.57 -3.29 6.54
C LEU A 323 25.40 -2.00 6.58
N CYS A 324 24.87 -1.00 7.26
CA CYS A 324 25.48 0.32 7.44
C CYS A 324 24.79 1.05 8.59
N THR A 325 25.35 2.20 8.98
CA THR A 325 24.65 3.17 9.85
C THR A 325 24.75 4.54 9.19
N VAL A 326 23.59 5.14 8.94
CA VAL A 326 23.48 6.50 8.41
C VAL A 326 23.17 7.45 9.56
N THR A 327 23.99 8.48 9.72
CA THR A 327 23.75 9.57 10.67
C THR A 327 23.17 10.78 9.95
N TYR A 328 22.04 11.27 10.42
CA TYR A 328 21.32 12.39 9.80
C TYR A 328 21.66 13.73 10.45
N GLY A 329 21.46 14.79 9.69
CA GLY A 329 21.44 16.17 10.14
C GLY A 329 20.04 16.75 9.98
N GLY A 330 19.75 17.88 10.63
CA GLY A 330 18.43 18.52 10.53
C GLY A 330 17.97 18.82 9.09
N LYS A 331 18.90 19.01 8.14
CA LYS A 331 18.58 19.28 6.72
C LYS A 331 18.10 18.05 5.94
N ASP A 332 18.27 16.84 6.48
CA ASP A 332 17.71 15.63 5.89
C ASP A 332 16.18 15.58 6.04
N PHE A 333 15.60 16.36 6.98
CA PHE A 333 14.19 16.30 7.31
C PHE A 333 13.41 17.51 6.78
N THR A 334 12.27 17.26 6.14
CA THR A 334 11.43 18.31 5.54
C THR A 334 10.40 18.92 6.49
N HIS A 335 10.18 18.31 7.67
CA HIS A 335 8.96 18.54 8.44
C HIS A 335 9.16 18.47 9.97
N TRP A 336 10.36 18.70 10.47
CA TRP A 336 10.64 18.54 11.90
C TRP A 336 10.76 19.85 12.66
N GLU A 337 10.00 19.95 13.76
CA GLU A 337 9.97 21.09 14.68
C GLU A 337 11.04 20.98 15.79
N VAL A 338 11.79 19.88 15.86
CA VAL A 338 12.92 19.71 16.79
C VAL A 338 14.23 19.36 16.07
N ASP A 339 15.36 19.34 16.77
CA ASP A 339 16.66 19.03 16.18
C ASP A 339 16.86 17.51 16.04
N CYS A 340 16.89 17.02 14.80
CA CYS A 340 17.18 15.61 14.47
C CYS A 340 18.67 15.30 14.28
N THR A 341 19.55 16.26 14.55
CA THR A 341 20.97 16.08 14.26
C THR A 341 21.56 14.99 15.14
N GLY A 342 22.15 13.98 14.50
CA GLY A 342 22.75 12.83 15.19
C GLY A 342 21.86 11.60 15.26
N ASP A 343 20.59 11.69 14.85
CA ASP A 343 19.73 10.50 14.71
C ASP A 343 20.34 9.51 13.71
N THR A 344 20.13 8.21 13.95
CA THR A 344 20.73 7.15 13.12
C THR A 344 19.73 6.11 12.66
N LEU A 345 19.86 5.71 11.39
CA LEU A 345 19.18 4.53 10.82
C LEU A 345 20.24 3.47 10.53
N SER A 346 19.98 2.26 10.99
CA SER A 346 20.84 1.10 10.72
C SER A 346 20.03 0.03 10.00
N PRO A 347 20.01 0.04 8.65
CA PRO A 347 19.40 -1.02 7.86
C PRO A 347 20.02 -2.36 8.20
N ASP A 348 19.16 -3.32 8.51
CA ASP A 348 19.54 -4.71 8.67
C ASP A 348 19.49 -5.46 7.34
N ALA A 349 20.24 -6.55 7.24
CA ALA A 349 20.10 -7.50 6.14
C ALA A 349 18.82 -8.32 6.32
N LEU A 350 18.24 -8.76 5.20
CA LEU A 350 17.08 -9.66 5.18
C LEU A 350 17.49 -11.05 4.72
N THR A 351 16.80 -12.07 5.24
CA THR A 351 16.87 -13.46 4.76
C THR A 351 15.53 -13.89 4.19
N GLN A 352 15.55 -14.69 3.13
CA GLN A 352 14.34 -15.13 2.45
C GLN A 352 13.62 -16.24 3.25
N ASN A 353 12.30 -16.12 3.35
CA ASN A 353 11.43 -17.18 3.87
C ASN A 353 10.95 -18.10 2.74
N PRO A 354 10.42 -19.30 3.06
CA PRO A 354 9.89 -20.22 2.04
C PRO A 354 8.81 -19.61 1.13
N VAL A 355 8.08 -18.58 1.57
CA VAL A 355 7.09 -17.87 0.74
C VAL A 355 7.75 -17.07 -0.39
N TYR A 356 9.00 -16.62 -0.23
CA TYR A 356 9.73 -15.90 -1.28
C TYR A 356 9.72 -16.65 -2.60
N ASP A 357 10.04 -17.95 -2.54
CA ASP A 357 10.05 -18.85 -3.69
C ASP A 357 8.68 -18.99 -4.36
N VAL A 358 7.61 -19.01 -3.55
CA VAL A 358 6.23 -19.07 -4.05
C VAL A 358 5.91 -17.79 -4.82
N LEU A 359 6.28 -16.62 -4.27
CA LEU A 359 6.08 -15.33 -4.92
C LEU A 359 6.82 -15.25 -6.24
N VAL A 360 8.12 -15.58 -6.29
CA VAL A 360 8.92 -15.55 -7.52
C VAL A 360 8.27 -16.39 -8.62
N LYS A 361 7.79 -17.60 -8.29
CA LYS A 361 7.23 -18.56 -9.26
C LYS A 361 5.78 -18.25 -9.66
N SER A 362 5.04 -17.50 -8.85
CA SER A 362 3.61 -17.20 -9.05
C SER A 362 3.31 -16.26 -10.21
#